data_AF-A0A2U3PGS5-F1
#
_entry.id   AF-A0A2U3PGS5-F1
#
_cell.length_a   1.000
_cell.length_b   1.000
_cell.length_c   1.000
_cell.angle_alpha   90.00
_cell.angle_beta   90.00
_cell.angle_gamma   90.00
#
_symmetry.space_group_name_H-M   'P 1'
#
loop_
_entity.id
_entity.type
_entity.pdbx_description
1 polymer ?
#
loop_
_entity_poly.entity_id
_entity_poly.type
_entity_poly.pdbx_seq_one_letter_code
_entity_poly.pdbx_strand_id
1 'polypeptide(L)'
;MPPSENRRKQQSGVSTEPRWRPGRKRRGSNAEPQFVIEHYTEGSEHYDFRLEIDGVLASWAIPRGPSTSAKDRRMARRTEDHPLQYATSEGVIPQGEDSGVIVWDRGTYTNATQREMGDGLMRGHLSFRLQGEKLSGGYSLTRIRDGSDETWLLIKRNDEEVDPRRKPVNTQPESVWSQRR
;
A
#
# COMPACT_ATOMS: atom_id res chain seq x y z
N MET A 1 36.45 -6.04 52.10
CA MET A 1 35.27 -5.25 51.68
C MET A 1 35.74 -4.12 50.77
N PRO A 2 35.49 -4.21 49.46
CA PRO A 2 35.18 -3.04 48.64
C PRO A 2 33.78 -3.18 48.02
N PRO A 3 32.96 -2.12 47.97
CA PRO A 3 31.65 -2.19 47.33
C PRO A 3 31.67 -1.75 45.86
N SER A 4 30.79 -2.42 45.12
CA SER A 4 29.98 -1.96 43.98
C SER A 4 30.63 -1.73 42.62
N GLU A 5 30.49 -2.76 41.78
CA GLU A 5 30.42 -2.70 40.32
C GLU A 5 29.35 -1.72 39.83
N ASN A 6 29.73 -0.86 38.87
CA ASN A 6 28.84 0.09 38.24
C ASN A 6 28.33 -0.48 36.91
N ARG A 7 27.15 -1.12 36.95
CA ARG A 7 26.40 -1.62 35.78
C ARG A 7 25.69 -0.44 35.11
N ARG A 8 26.28 0.13 34.03
CA ARG A 8 25.56 1.09 33.17
C ARG A 8 24.66 0.35 32.18
N LYS A 9 23.37 0.58 32.36
CA LYS A 9 22.26 0.10 31.54
C LYS A 9 22.35 0.68 30.13
N GLN A 10 22.16 -0.20 29.15
CA GLN A 10 21.72 0.12 27.80
C GLN A 10 20.43 0.95 27.89
N GLN A 11 20.41 2.15 27.31
CA GLN A 11 19.18 2.86 27.02
C GLN A 11 18.84 2.62 25.56
N SER A 12 17.84 1.76 25.41
CA SER A 12 17.07 1.45 24.21
C SER A 12 16.50 2.72 23.58
N GLY A 13 16.76 2.90 22.28
CA GLY A 13 16.08 3.89 21.45
C GLY A 13 14.57 3.67 21.47
N VAL A 14 13.84 4.73 21.80
CA VAL A 14 12.38 4.77 21.73
C VAL A 14 12.01 4.90 20.25
N SER A 15 11.50 3.82 19.65
CA SER A 15 10.84 3.91 18.34
C SER A 15 9.57 4.75 18.49
N THR A 16 9.44 5.77 17.64
CA THR A 16 8.31 6.72 17.56
C THR A 16 7.12 6.18 16.75
N GLU A 17 7.09 4.89 16.43
CA GLU A 17 5.94 4.31 15.76
C GLU A 17 4.76 4.15 16.72
N PRO A 18 3.58 4.72 16.42
CA PRO A 18 2.40 4.54 17.24
C PRO A 18 1.99 3.07 17.21
N ARG A 19 2.12 2.39 18.36
CA ARG A 19 1.64 1.02 18.55
C ARG A 19 0.14 0.94 18.28
N TRP A 20 -0.23 0.43 17.12
CA TRP A 20 -1.61 0.25 16.73
C TRP A 20 -2.30 -0.81 17.59
N ARG A 21 -3.55 -0.53 17.97
CA ARG A 21 -4.48 -1.49 18.58
C ARG A 21 -5.56 -1.83 17.55
N PRO A 22 -5.84 -3.12 17.28
CA PRO A 22 -6.84 -3.48 16.28
C PRO A 22 -8.22 -2.90 16.63
N GLY A 23 -8.70 -2.02 15.75
CA GLY A 23 -10.04 -1.48 15.79
C GLY A 23 -11.07 -2.57 15.47
N ARG A 24 -12.21 -2.52 16.16
CA ARG A 24 -13.37 -3.40 15.95
C ARG A 24 -13.83 -3.31 14.48
N LYS A 25 -14.01 -4.45 13.80
CA LYS A 25 -14.58 -4.54 12.43
C LYS A 25 -15.79 -3.61 12.31
N ARG A 26 -15.72 -2.55 11.49
CA ARG A 26 -16.89 -1.74 11.13
C ARG A 26 -17.75 -2.57 10.17
N ARG A 27 -18.63 -3.40 10.72
CA ARG A 27 -19.78 -3.91 9.96
C ARG A 27 -20.68 -2.71 9.63
N GLY A 28 -20.71 -2.28 8.37
CA GLY A 28 -21.81 -1.46 7.85
C GLY A 28 -21.52 -0.01 7.46
N SER A 29 -20.34 0.35 6.94
CA SER A 29 -20.28 1.54 6.09
C SER A 29 -20.74 1.17 4.68
N ASN A 30 -21.83 1.76 4.22
CA ASN A 30 -22.33 1.67 2.84
C ASN A 30 -21.41 2.43 1.84
N ALA A 31 -20.14 2.61 2.19
CA ALA A 31 -19.14 3.31 1.42
C ALA A 31 -18.29 2.26 0.68
N GLU A 32 -17.99 2.52 -0.59
CA GLU A 32 -17.09 1.67 -1.35
C GLU A 32 -15.70 1.62 -0.68
N PRO A 33 -15.05 0.45 -0.63
CA PRO A 33 -13.75 0.32 -0.01
C PRO A 33 -12.70 1.12 -0.78
N GLN A 34 -11.73 1.67 -0.06
CA GLN A 34 -10.75 2.60 -0.61
C GLN A 34 -9.45 1.91 -1.01
N PHE A 35 -8.71 2.57 -1.91
CA PHE A 35 -7.31 2.27 -2.16
C PHE A 35 -6.47 3.54 -2.15
N VAL A 36 -5.19 3.37 -1.84
CA VAL A 36 -4.19 4.43 -1.92
C VAL A 36 -2.88 3.86 -2.46
N ILE A 37 -2.17 4.67 -3.22
CA ILE A 37 -0.83 4.37 -3.71
C ILE A 37 0.09 5.51 -3.29
N GLU A 38 1.09 5.19 -2.48
CA GLU A 38 2.11 6.14 -2.02
C GLU A 38 3.40 5.89 -2.79
N HIS A 39 4.10 6.95 -3.19
CA HIS A 39 5.41 6.86 -3.85
C HIS A 39 6.47 7.36 -2.88
N TYR A 40 7.41 6.46 -2.57
CA TYR A 40 8.58 6.73 -1.73
C TYR A 40 9.75 7.04 -2.66
N THR A 41 10.22 8.29 -2.65
CA THR A 41 11.31 8.82 -3.50
C THR A 41 12.67 8.78 -2.80
N GLU A 42 12.71 8.72 -1.47
CA GLU A 42 13.94 8.63 -0.70
C GLU A 42 14.32 7.18 -0.37
N GLY A 43 15.62 6.87 -0.47
CA GLY A 43 16.15 5.53 -0.22
C GLY A 43 15.96 4.57 -1.39
N SER A 44 15.31 3.43 -1.17
CA SER A 44 14.95 2.49 -2.25
C SER A 44 13.61 2.91 -2.84
N GLU A 45 13.61 3.53 -4.01
CA GLU A 45 12.40 3.99 -4.67
C GLU A 45 11.39 2.85 -4.87
N HIS A 46 10.16 3.03 -4.38
CA HIS A 46 9.07 2.07 -4.55
C HIS A 46 7.70 2.74 -4.38
N TYR A 47 6.67 1.99 -4.74
CA TYR A 47 5.28 2.38 -4.59
C TYR A 47 4.61 1.45 -3.59
N ASP A 48 4.05 2.00 -2.52
CA ASP A 48 3.22 1.25 -1.57
C ASP A 48 1.78 1.26 -2.06
N PHE A 49 1.30 0.10 -2.49
CA PHE A 49 -0.05 -0.13 -2.95
C PHE A 49 -0.89 -0.69 -1.81
N ARG A 50 -2.02 -0.05 -1.48
CA ARG A 50 -2.84 -0.43 -0.33
C ARG A 50 -4.31 -0.57 -0.70
N LEU A 51 -4.95 -1.63 -0.20
CA LEU A 51 -6.39 -1.88 -0.31
C LEU A 51 -7.02 -1.96 1.07
N GLU A 52 -8.12 -1.24 1.28
CA GLU A 52 -8.97 -1.43 2.45
C GLU A 52 -9.62 -2.82 2.41
N ILE A 53 -9.22 -3.72 3.32
CA ILE A 53 -9.77 -5.07 3.45
C ILE A 53 -10.01 -5.32 4.94
N ASP A 54 -11.22 -5.75 5.31
CA ASP A 54 -11.58 -6.12 6.69
C ASP A 54 -11.27 -5.06 7.77
N GLY A 55 -11.23 -3.78 7.39
CA GLY A 55 -10.99 -2.65 8.31
C GLY A 55 -9.53 -2.26 8.51
N VAL A 56 -8.62 -2.79 7.70
CA VAL A 56 -7.21 -2.39 7.62
C VAL A 56 -6.79 -2.14 6.17
N LEU A 57 -5.64 -1.51 5.97
CA LEU A 57 -5.00 -1.37 4.67
C LEU A 57 -4.01 -2.51 4.45
N ALA A 58 -4.45 -3.55 3.74
CA ALA A 58 -3.57 -4.58 3.23
C ALA A 58 -2.60 -3.94 2.23
N SER A 59 -1.29 -4.12 2.45
CA SER A 59 -0.27 -3.27 1.84
C SER A 59 0.82 -4.08 1.13
N TRP A 60 1.30 -3.56 0.00
CA TRP A 60 2.37 -4.14 -0.79
C TRP A 60 3.34 -3.09 -1.32
N ALA A 61 4.64 -3.32 -1.15
CA ALA A 61 5.69 -2.54 -1.79
C ALA A 61 5.96 -3.03 -3.22
N ILE A 62 5.90 -2.12 -4.19
CA ILE A 62 6.06 -2.38 -5.63
C ILE A 62 7.22 -1.55 -6.18
N PRO A 63 8.45 -2.10 -6.27
CA PRO A 63 9.64 -1.34 -6.63
C PRO A 63 9.59 -0.62 -7.98
N ARG A 64 8.81 -1.15 -8.94
CA ARG A 64 8.67 -0.56 -10.29
C ARG A 64 7.32 0.09 -10.53
N GLY A 65 6.55 0.28 -9.47
CA GLY A 65 5.19 0.79 -9.51
C GLY A 65 4.18 -0.08 -10.27
N PRO A 66 2.90 0.31 -10.28
CA PRO A 66 1.87 -0.33 -11.07
C PRO A 66 2.09 -0.14 -12.58
N SER A 67 1.39 -0.93 -13.40
CA SER A 67 1.38 -0.77 -14.87
C SER A 67 -0.03 -0.73 -15.41
N THR A 68 -0.22 -0.04 -16.53
CA THR A 68 -1.45 -0.06 -17.34
C THR A 68 -1.38 -1.10 -18.47
N SER A 69 -0.27 -1.85 -18.58
CA SER A 69 -0.09 -2.96 -19.53
C SER A 69 -0.47 -4.29 -18.90
N ALA A 70 -1.34 -5.06 -19.56
CA ALA A 70 -1.68 -6.43 -19.14
C ALA A 70 -0.55 -7.46 -19.34
N LYS A 71 0.53 -7.09 -20.04
CA LYS A 71 1.72 -7.93 -20.25
C LYS A 71 2.74 -7.82 -19.12
N ASP A 72 2.65 -6.75 -18.32
CA ASP A 72 3.63 -6.45 -17.30
C ASP A 72 3.27 -7.20 -16.01
N ARG A 73 4.25 -7.89 -15.43
CA ARG A 73 4.13 -8.56 -14.13
C ARG A 73 4.91 -7.77 -13.10
N ARG A 74 4.21 -7.03 -12.25
CA ARG A 74 4.83 -6.19 -11.21
C ARG A 74 4.98 -6.99 -9.93
N MET A 75 6.22 -7.10 -9.45
CA MET A 75 6.50 -7.72 -8.16
C MET A 75 5.94 -6.84 -7.04
N ALA A 76 5.19 -7.43 -6.12
CA ALA A 76 4.55 -6.77 -4.99
C ALA A 76 4.89 -7.54 -3.71
N ARG A 77 5.75 -6.98 -2.86
CA ARG A 77 6.12 -7.62 -1.58
C ARG A 77 5.11 -7.24 -0.51
N ARG A 78 4.57 -8.22 0.20
CA ARG A 78 3.62 -7.97 1.29
C ARG A 78 4.33 -7.22 2.43
N THR A 79 3.77 -6.10 2.87
CA THR A 79 4.26 -5.32 4.02
C THR A 79 3.26 -5.40 5.18
N GLU A 80 3.51 -4.74 6.30
CA GLU A 80 2.58 -4.73 7.43
C GLU A 80 1.23 -4.07 7.08
N ASP A 81 0.18 -4.45 7.79
CA ASP A 81 -1.13 -3.80 7.64
C ASP A 81 -1.12 -2.40 8.24
N HIS A 82 -1.71 -1.46 7.51
CA HIS A 82 -1.75 -0.07 7.96
C HIS A 82 -3.16 0.31 8.46
N PRO A 83 -3.27 1.23 9.43
CA PRO A 83 -4.57 1.76 9.84
C PRO A 83 -5.25 2.52 8.71
N LEU A 84 -6.58 2.47 8.61
CA LEU A 84 -7.35 3.17 7.56
C LEU A 84 -7.09 4.68 7.48
N GLN A 85 -6.68 5.30 8.60
CA GLN A 85 -6.36 6.72 8.66
C GLN A 85 -5.29 7.13 7.65
N TYR A 86 -4.37 6.21 7.30
CA TYR A 86 -3.32 6.46 6.31
C TYR A 86 -3.88 6.67 4.89
N ALA A 87 -5.04 6.11 4.53
CA ALA A 87 -5.63 6.31 3.19
C ALA A 87 -6.26 7.70 2.99
N THR A 88 -6.53 8.42 4.09
CA THR A 88 -7.26 9.69 4.08
C THR A 88 -6.41 10.89 4.47
N SER A 89 -5.09 10.74 4.58
CA SER A 89 -4.17 11.82 4.90
C SER A 89 -2.95 11.69 4.01
N GLU A 90 -2.42 12.79 3.48
CA GLU A 90 -1.04 12.91 2.95
C GLU A 90 0.04 12.66 4.03
N GLY A 91 -0.28 11.88 5.06
CA GLY A 91 0.35 11.92 6.36
C GLY A 91 -0.21 13.07 7.20
N VAL A 92 -0.38 12.80 8.49
CA VAL A 92 0.26 13.68 9.47
C VAL A 92 1.76 13.59 9.18
N ILE A 93 2.24 14.27 8.13
CA ILE A 93 3.66 14.59 8.01
C ILE A 93 3.88 15.56 9.18
N PRO A 94 4.69 15.22 10.19
CA PRO A 94 5.11 16.22 11.16
C PRO A 94 5.59 17.41 10.35
N GLN A 95 4.97 18.58 10.50
CA GLN A 95 5.39 19.76 9.75
C GLN A 95 6.89 19.98 10.02
N GLY A 96 7.71 19.71 9.00
CA GLY A 96 9.15 19.66 9.14
C GLY A 96 9.79 18.79 8.06
N GLU A 97 10.03 19.40 6.90
CA GLU A 97 10.98 19.00 5.85
C GLU A 97 10.70 17.70 5.06
N ASP A 98 11.22 17.65 3.84
CA ASP A 98 10.97 16.64 2.79
C ASP A 98 10.87 15.21 3.32
N SER A 99 9.66 14.66 3.40
CA SER A 99 9.44 13.30 3.90
C SER A 99 9.69 12.22 2.83
N GLY A 100 10.13 12.59 1.63
CA GLY A 100 10.38 11.65 0.53
C GLY A 100 9.18 10.78 0.13
N VAL A 101 7.95 11.14 0.50
CA VAL A 101 6.73 10.36 0.28
C VAL A 101 5.59 11.24 -0.22
N ILE A 102 4.91 10.79 -1.27
CA ILE A 102 3.72 11.45 -1.83
C ILE A 102 2.56 10.47 -2.02
N VAL A 103 1.32 10.95 -1.92
CA VAL A 103 0.14 10.18 -2.36
C VAL A 103 0.08 10.25 -3.88
N TRP A 104 0.54 9.21 -4.54
CA TRP A 104 0.65 9.14 -6.00
C TRP A 104 -0.68 8.84 -6.68
N ASP A 105 -1.55 8.03 -6.08
CA ASP A 105 -2.91 7.79 -6.59
C ASP A 105 -3.83 7.36 -5.44
N ARG A 106 -5.14 7.55 -5.64
CA ARG A 106 -6.16 7.15 -4.66
C ARG A 106 -7.51 7.01 -5.33
N GLY A 107 -8.41 6.32 -4.65
CA GLY A 107 -9.80 6.23 -5.07
C GLY A 107 -10.54 5.13 -4.35
N THR A 108 -11.59 4.62 -5.00
CA THR A 108 -12.33 3.45 -4.54
C THR A 108 -12.00 2.24 -5.42
N TYR A 109 -12.35 1.06 -4.93
CA TYR A 109 -12.27 -0.14 -5.74
C TYR A 109 -13.51 -1.01 -5.56
N THR A 110 -13.83 -1.77 -6.60
CA THR A 110 -14.88 -2.79 -6.55
C THR A 110 -14.25 -4.17 -6.46
N ASN A 111 -14.73 -5.01 -5.55
CA ASN A 111 -14.32 -6.41 -5.47
C ASN A 111 -14.79 -7.16 -6.73
N ALA A 112 -13.85 -7.70 -7.50
CA ALA A 112 -14.10 -8.57 -8.65
C ALA A 112 -13.64 -10.02 -8.39
N THR A 113 -13.26 -10.33 -7.15
CA THR A 113 -12.97 -11.67 -6.68
C THR A 113 -14.31 -12.39 -6.50
N GLN A 114 -14.39 -13.67 -6.86
CA GLN A 114 -15.61 -14.48 -6.67
C GLN A 114 -15.87 -14.89 -5.19
N ARG A 115 -15.43 -14.05 -4.24
CA ARG A 115 -15.51 -14.24 -2.78
C ARG A 115 -15.22 -12.92 -2.07
N GLU A 116 -15.41 -12.89 -0.76
CA GLU A 116 -14.99 -11.77 0.10
C GLU A 116 -13.49 -11.47 -0.03
N MET A 117 -13.12 -10.19 0.04
CA MET A 117 -11.72 -9.76 -0.16
C MET A 117 -10.77 -10.41 0.87
N GLY A 118 -11.18 -10.52 2.13
CA GLY A 118 -10.38 -11.19 3.17
C GLY A 118 -10.08 -12.65 2.85
N ASP A 119 -11.07 -13.38 2.31
CA ASP A 119 -10.90 -14.77 1.88
C ASP A 119 -10.00 -14.88 0.65
N GLY A 120 -10.10 -13.94 -0.29
CA GLY A 120 -9.21 -13.86 -1.45
C GLY A 120 -7.77 -13.61 -1.05
N LEU A 121 -7.55 -12.69 -0.11
CA LEU A 121 -6.23 -12.37 0.44
C LEU A 121 -5.60 -13.60 1.10
N MET A 122 -6.35 -14.27 1.97
CA MET A 122 -5.90 -15.50 2.63
C MET A 122 -5.53 -16.60 1.61
N ARG A 123 -6.34 -16.75 0.55
CA ARG A 123 -6.12 -17.76 -0.50
C ARG A 123 -5.04 -17.39 -1.51
N GLY A 124 -4.46 -16.20 -1.43
CA GLY A 124 -3.38 -15.79 -2.32
C GLY A 124 -3.85 -15.27 -3.68
N HIS A 125 -5.13 -14.89 -3.83
CA HIS A 125 -5.62 -14.31 -5.08
C HIS A 125 -6.72 -13.27 -4.87
N LEU A 126 -6.49 -12.07 -5.39
CA LEU A 126 -7.44 -10.96 -5.43
C LEU A 126 -7.65 -10.51 -6.87
N SER A 127 -8.89 -10.21 -7.22
CA SER A 127 -9.27 -9.49 -8.43
C SER A 127 -10.14 -8.30 -8.05
N PHE A 128 -9.85 -7.12 -8.59
CA PHE A 128 -10.54 -5.89 -8.23
C PHE A 128 -10.51 -4.89 -9.38
N ARG A 129 -11.44 -3.95 -9.39
CA ARG A 129 -11.48 -2.83 -10.34
C ARG A 129 -11.19 -1.53 -9.62
N LEU A 130 -10.16 -0.82 -10.03
CA LEU A 130 -9.80 0.49 -9.47
C LEU A 130 -10.59 1.60 -10.16
N GLN A 131 -10.95 2.61 -9.36
CA GLN A 131 -11.53 3.87 -9.78
C GLN A 131 -10.74 4.99 -9.08
N GLY A 132 -9.56 5.31 -9.59
CA GLY A 132 -8.71 6.37 -9.07
C GLY A 132 -8.50 7.52 -10.02
N GLU A 133 -7.67 8.46 -9.59
CA GLU A 133 -7.27 9.64 -10.35
C GLU A 133 -6.33 9.28 -11.51
N LYS A 134 -5.40 8.34 -11.26
CA LYS A 134 -4.44 7.89 -12.28
C LYS A 134 -4.76 6.50 -12.81
N LEU A 135 -5.09 5.55 -11.94
CA LEU A 135 -5.35 4.17 -12.34
C LEU A 135 -6.84 3.85 -12.35
N SER A 136 -7.26 3.26 -13.46
CA SER A 136 -8.61 2.77 -13.70
C SER A 136 -8.59 1.32 -14.18
N GLY A 137 -9.70 0.62 -13.97
CA GLY A 137 -9.95 -0.70 -14.54
C GLY A 137 -9.47 -1.87 -13.69
N GLY A 138 -9.52 -3.05 -14.28
CA GLY A 138 -9.29 -4.32 -13.58
C GLY A 138 -7.80 -4.57 -13.30
N TYR A 139 -7.53 -5.09 -12.10
CA TYR A 139 -6.23 -5.57 -11.65
C TYR A 139 -6.39 -6.90 -10.91
N SER A 140 -5.29 -7.65 -10.80
CA SER A 140 -5.21 -8.82 -9.95
C SER A 140 -3.90 -8.88 -9.18
N LEU A 141 -3.97 -9.35 -7.94
CA LEU A 141 -2.83 -9.72 -7.11
C LEU A 141 -2.85 -11.24 -6.93
N THR A 142 -1.77 -11.92 -7.30
CA THR A 142 -1.60 -13.37 -7.09
C THR A 142 -0.33 -13.65 -6.31
N ARG A 143 -0.45 -14.33 -5.18
CA ARG A 143 0.68 -14.74 -4.34
C ARG A 143 1.47 -15.83 -5.05
N ILE A 144 2.79 -15.64 -5.13
CA ILE A 144 3.74 -16.58 -5.74
C ILE A 144 4.71 -17.18 -4.72
N ARG A 145 4.77 -16.61 -3.51
CA ARG A 145 5.59 -17.10 -2.40
C ARG A 145 4.95 -16.71 -1.08
N ASP A 146 4.93 -17.65 -0.14
CA ASP A 146 4.43 -17.49 1.24
C ASP A 146 5.57 -17.24 2.23
N GLY A 147 5.22 -16.92 3.49
CA GLY A 147 6.17 -16.81 4.61
C GLY A 147 6.65 -15.39 4.87
N SER A 148 7.82 -15.25 5.49
CA SER A 148 8.40 -13.95 5.86
C SER A 148 8.80 -13.06 4.68
N ASP A 149 8.94 -13.64 3.48
CA ASP A 149 9.18 -12.92 2.23
C ASP A 149 7.99 -13.11 1.28
N GLU A 150 6.77 -13.00 1.84
CA GLU A 150 5.51 -13.14 1.11
C GLU A 150 5.48 -12.19 -0.09
N THR A 151 5.29 -12.75 -1.27
CA THR A 151 5.48 -12.05 -2.53
C THR A 151 4.36 -12.36 -3.50
N TRP A 152 3.89 -11.31 -4.15
CA TRP A 152 2.74 -11.29 -5.03
C TRP A 152 3.13 -10.72 -6.40
N LEU A 153 2.30 -11.01 -7.39
CA LEU A 153 2.32 -10.36 -8.70
C LEU A 153 1.08 -9.50 -8.87
N LEU A 154 1.29 -8.19 -9.03
CA LEU A 154 0.27 -7.26 -9.50
C LEU A 154 0.27 -7.27 -11.04
N ILE A 155 -0.90 -7.49 -11.63
CA ILE A 155 -1.09 -7.56 -13.08
C ILE A 155 -2.34 -6.77 -13.46
N LYS A 156 -2.23 -5.89 -14.46
CA LYS A 156 -3.39 -5.22 -15.09
C LYS A 156 -4.22 -6.26 -15.85
N ARG A 157 -5.52 -6.28 -15.63
CA ARG A 157 -6.45 -7.14 -16.39
C ARG A 157 -6.61 -6.61 -17.80
N ASN A 158 -6.75 -7.52 -18.76
CA ASN A 158 -7.07 -7.18 -20.13
C ASN A 158 -8.56 -6.78 -20.22
N ASP A 159 -8.83 -5.49 -20.15
CA ASP A 159 -10.14 -4.85 -20.26
C ASP A 159 -10.03 -3.54 -21.05
N GLU A 160 -11.12 -2.78 -21.14
CA GLU A 160 -11.20 -1.52 -21.91
C GLU A 160 -10.22 -0.43 -21.44
N GLU A 161 -9.73 -0.51 -20.19
CA GLU A 161 -8.81 0.45 -19.59
C GLU A 161 -7.34 0.06 -19.79
N VAL A 162 -7.06 -1.02 -20.53
CA VAL A 162 -5.68 -1.43 -20.81
C VAL A 162 -5.03 -0.44 -21.79
N ASP A 163 -3.91 0.15 -21.37
CA ASP A 163 -3.10 0.99 -22.25
C ASP A 163 -1.61 0.66 -22.02
N PRO A 164 -1.02 -0.21 -22.86
CA PRO A 164 0.40 -0.55 -22.75
C PRO A 164 1.36 0.61 -23.05
N ARG A 165 0.89 1.66 -23.75
CA ARG A 165 1.69 2.84 -24.13
C ARG A 165 1.73 3.88 -23.02
N ARG A 166 0.66 3.99 -22.23
CA ARG A 166 0.64 4.85 -21.05
C ARG A 166 1.61 4.33 -19.99
N LYS A 167 2.42 5.23 -19.40
CA LYS A 167 3.38 4.90 -18.33
C LYS A 167 3.24 5.89 -17.17
N PRO A 168 2.14 5.81 -16.38
CA PRO A 168 1.81 6.82 -15.37
C PRO A 168 2.92 7.05 -14.34
N VAL A 169 3.61 5.98 -13.93
CA VAL A 169 4.78 6.04 -13.02
C VAL A 169 5.86 7.02 -13.51
N ASN A 170 5.99 7.20 -14.83
CA ASN A 170 6.98 8.10 -15.42
C ASN A 170 6.37 9.45 -15.83
N THR A 171 5.12 9.45 -16.31
CA THR A 171 4.49 10.61 -16.94
C THR A 171 3.63 11.44 -16.00
N GLN A 172 3.26 10.89 -14.86
CA GLN A 172 2.40 11.50 -13.84
C GLN A 172 3.03 11.28 -12.45
N PRO A 173 4.25 11.78 -12.18
CA PRO A 173 4.93 11.56 -10.90
C PRO A 173 4.31 12.35 -9.74
N GLU A 174 3.54 13.40 -10.01
CA GLU A 174 3.03 14.33 -8.99
C GLU A 174 2.10 13.70 -7.95
N SER A 175 1.99 14.31 -6.77
CA SER A 175 0.94 13.97 -5.80
C SER A 175 -0.45 14.29 -6.36
N VAL A 176 -1.46 13.51 -5.97
CA VAL A 176 -2.89 13.81 -6.27
C VAL A 176 -3.54 14.71 -5.21
N TRP A 177 -2.84 15.02 -4.13
CA TRP A 177 -3.30 15.93 -3.07
C TRP A 177 -2.60 17.30 -3.12
N SER A 178 -1.32 17.33 -3.51
CA SER A 178 -0.49 18.52 -3.55
C SER A 178 0.22 18.67 -4.89
N GLN A 179 0.74 19.86 -5.20
CA GLN A 179 1.54 20.08 -6.43
C GLN A 179 2.98 19.51 -6.32
N ARG A 180 3.26 18.64 -5.34
CA ARG A 180 4.57 18.02 -5.13
C ARG A 180 4.85 16.99 -6.22
N ARG A 181 6.12 16.83 -6.59
CA ARG A 181 6.62 15.92 -7.62
C ARG A 181 7.87 15.21 -7.13
#